data_AF-A0A8J7UB98-F1
#
_entry.id   AF-A0A8J7UB98-F1
#
_cell.length_a   1.000
_cell.length_b   1.000
_cell.length_c   1.000
_cell.angle_alpha   90.00
_cell.angle_beta   90.00
_cell.angle_gamma   90.00
#
_symmetry.space_group_name_H-M   'P 1'
#
loop_
_entity.id
_entity.type
_entity.pdbx_description
1 polymer ?
#
loop_
_entity_poly.entity_id
_entity_poly.type
_entity_poly.pdbx_seq_one_letter_code
_entity_poly.pdbx_strand_id
1 'polypeptide(L)' 'MPVYDLERTICDMIRSRNKVGTETFLAALKLYAASPKKDLNKLHSYAKKMRVANVLRQYLEVLL' A
#
# COMPACT_ATOMS: atom_id res chain seq x y z
N MET A 1 -6.21 8.30 20.38
CA MET A 1 -5.91 8.81 19.03
C MET A 1 -6.17 7.69 18.03
N PRO A 2 -6.90 7.92 16.92
CA PRO A 2 -7.13 6.88 15.93
C PRO A 2 -5.81 6.57 15.20
N VAL A 3 -5.21 5.43 15.51
CA VAL A 3 -4.07 4.91 14.76
C VAL A 3 -4.61 4.36 13.44
N TYR A 4 -4.04 4.78 12.32
CA TYR A 4 -4.43 4.28 11.01
C TYR A 4 -3.99 2.83 10.85
N ASP A 5 -4.85 2.01 10.25
CA ASP A 5 -4.48 0.65 9.85
C ASP A 5 -3.27 0.65 8.89
N LEU A 6 -2.52 -0.45 8.88
CA LEU A 6 -1.37 -0.65 8.00
C LEU A 6 -1.76 -0.50 6.52
N GLU A 7 -2.92 -1.04 6.15
CA GLU A 7 -3.47 -1.00 4.79
C GLU A 7 -3.76 0.44 4.34
N ARG A 8 -4.27 1.26 5.26
CA ARG A 8 -4.59 2.66 4.99
C ARG A 8 -3.31 3.47 4.79
N THR A 9 -2.30 3.21 5.62
CA THR A 9 -0.97 3.82 5.49
C THR A 9 -0.34 3.49 4.14
N ILE A 10 -0.40 2.22 3.71
CA ILE A 10 0.09 1.80 2.37
C ILE A 10 -0.67 2.53 1.26
N CYS A 11 -2.01 2.59 1.34
CA CYS A 11 -2.81 3.30 0.33
C CYS A 11 -2.50 4.80 0.26
N ASP A 12 -2.28 5.46 1.40
CA ASP A 12 -1.90 6.87 1.45
C ASP A 12 -0.48 7.11 0.90
N MET A 13 0.46 6.17 1.13
CA MET A 13 1.78 6.21 0.51
C MET A 13 1.71 6.08 -1.01
N ILE A 14 0.84 5.21 -1.55
CA ILE A 14 0.62 5.10 -3.01
C ILE A 14 0.10 6.40 -3.59
N ARG A 15 -0.84 7.04 -2.90
CA ARG A 15 -1.40 8.33 -3.31
C ARG A 15 -0.35 9.43 -3.30
N SER A 16 0.54 9.41 -2.31
CA SER A 16 1.65 10.36 -2.17
C SER A 16 2.97 9.85 -2.77
N ARG A 17 2.95 8.86 -3.66
CA ARG A 17 4.17 8.22 -4.18
C ARG A 17 5.16 9.20 -4.80
N ASN A 18 4.64 10.27 -5.41
CA ASN A 18 5.43 11.31 -6.05
C ASN A 18 6.19 12.20 -5.03
N LYS A 19 5.72 12.24 -3.77
CA LYS A 19 6.36 12.97 -2.66
C LYS A 19 7.25 12.07 -1.81
N VAL A 20 6.87 10.80 -1.63
CA VAL A 20 7.57 9.84 -0.76
C VAL A 20 8.78 9.21 -1.46
N GLY A 21 8.73 9.10 -2.79
CA GLY A 21 9.76 8.42 -3.57
C GLY A 21 9.46 6.93 -3.73
N THR A 22 9.75 6.41 -4.92
CA THR A 22 9.44 5.03 -5.31
C THR A 22 10.20 3.99 -4.47
N GLU A 23 11.44 4.28 -4.10
CA GLU A 23 12.28 3.37 -3.30
C GLU A 23 11.74 3.19 -1.88
N THR A 24 11.38 4.30 -1.22
CA THR A 24 10.79 4.27 0.13
C THR A 24 9.44 3.56 0.11
N PHE A 25 8.61 3.82 -0.91
CA PHE A 25 7.35 3.12 -1.10
C PHE A 25 7.55 1.60 -1.30
N LEU A 26 8.49 1.20 -2.16
CA LEU A 26 8.82 -0.21 -2.41
C LEU A 26 9.32 -0.91 -1.14
N ALA A 27 10.17 -0.25 -0.35
CA ALA A 27 10.63 -0.78 0.93
C ALA A 27 9.47 -1.00 1.91
N ALA A 28 8.57 -0.03 2.05
CA ALA A 28 7.39 -0.15 2.88
C ALA A 28 6.44 -1.27 2.40
N LEU A 29 6.27 -1.40 1.09
CA LEU A 29 5.45 -2.46 0.49
C LEU A 29 6.06 -3.85 0.69
N LYS A 30 7.39 -3.99 0.59
CA LYS A 30 8.12 -5.23 0.92
C LYS A 30 7.96 -5.60 2.39
N LEU A 31 8.11 -4.63 3.31
CA LEU A 31 7.90 -4.85 4.74
C LEU A 31 6.45 -5.27 5.04
N TYR A 32 5.48 -4.63 4.38
CA TYR A 32 4.08 -5.01 4.48
C TYR A 32 3.83 -6.42 3.94
N ALA A 33 4.42 -6.77 2.79
CA ALA A 33 4.30 -8.10 2.20
C ALA A 33 4.95 -9.19 3.05
N ALA A 34 6.03 -8.87 3.77
CA ALA A 34 6.69 -9.77 4.72
C ALA A 34 5.94 -9.90 6.05
N SER A 35 5.04 -8.97 6.37
CA SER A 35 4.28 -8.99 7.62
C SER A 35 3.18 -10.05 7.60
N PRO A 36 3.05 -10.89 8.66
CA PRO A 36 1.98 -11.87 8.76
C PRO A 36 0.62 -11.25 9.08
N LYS A 37 0.58 -9.98 9.50
CA LYS A 37 -0.66 -9.23 9.80
C LYS A 37 -1.27 -8.55 8.57
N LYS A 38 -0.78 -8.84 7.36
CA LYS A 38 -1.27 -8.21 6.13
C LYS A 38 -2.68 -8.70 5.78
N ASP A 39 -3.63 -7.79 5.63
CA ASP A 39 -4.97 -8.10 5.11
C ASP A 39 -5.10 -7.61 3.65
N LEU A 40 -4.88 -8.51 2.69
CA LEU A 40 -5.02 -8.17 1.27
C LEU A 40 -6.45 -7.75 0.88
N ASN A 41 -7.47 -8.32 1.53
CA ASN A 41 -8.87 -7.94 1.30
C ASN A 41 -9.17 -6.50 1.75
N LYS A 42 -8.67 -6.10 2.94
CA LYS A 42 -8.82 -4.72 3.41
C LYS A 42 -8.01 -3.75 2.56
N LEU A 43 -6.78 -4.13 2.20
CA LEU A 43 -5.93 -3.33 1.32
C LEU A 43 -6.62 -3.07 -0.02
N HIS A 44 -7.21 -4.10 -0.64
CA HIS A 44 -7.93 -3.95 -1.90
C HIS A 44 -9.19 -3.06 -1.75
N SER A 45 -9.96 -3.23 -0.66
CA SER A 45 -11.11 -2.38 -0.36
C SER A 45 -10.72 -0.91 -0.19
N TYR A 46 -9.65 -0.62 0.57
CA TYR A 46 -9.14 0.74 0.74
C TYR A 46 -8.58 1.31 -0.55
N ALA A 47 -7.83 0.52 -1.31
CA ALA A 47 -7.27 0.93 -2.58
C ALA A 47 -8.38 1.28 -3.59
N LYS A 48 -9.51 0.53 -3.59
CA LYS A 48 -10.67 0.83 -4.43
C LYS A 48 -11.37 2.12 -4.00
N LYS A 49 -11.57 2.33 -2.69
CA LYS A 49 -12.13 3.58 -2.12
C LYS A 49 -11.26 4.80 -2.44
N MET A 50 -9.94 4.65 -2.35
CA MET A 50 -8.95 5.71 -2.62
C MET A 50 -8.62 5.86 -4.12
N ARG A 51 -9.21 5.04 -5.00
CA ARG A 51 -8.92 4.97 -6.45
C ARG A 51 -7.45 4.71 -6.80
N VAL A 52 -6.72 4.06 -5.90
CA VAL A 52 -5.30 3.65 -6.10
C VAL A 52 -5.16 2.15 -6.38
N ALA A 53 -6.27 1.42 -6.51
CA ALA A 53 -6.27 -0.02 -6.78
C ALA A 53 -5.47 -0.41 -8.03
N ASN A 54 -5.55 0.40 -9.10
CA ASN A 54 -4.84 0.11 -10.33
C ASN A 54 -3.32 0.22 -10.14
N VAL A 55 -2.88 1.28 -9.47
CA VAL A 55 -1.47 1.52 -9.15
C VAL A 55 -0.93 0.46 -8.20
N LEU A 56 -1.69 0.14 -7.15
CA LEU A 56 -1.35 -0.93 -6.21
C LEU A 56 -1.13 -2.25 -6.94
N ARG A 57 -2.03 -2.61 -7.87
CA ARG A 57 -1.95 -3.84 -8.65
C ARG A 57 -0.69 -3.89 -9.50
N GLN A 58 -0.36 -2.81 -10.22
CA GLN A 58 0.89 -2.72 -10.98
C GLN A 58 2.13 -2.92 -10.11
N TYR A 59 2.17 -2.35 -8.91
CA TYR A 59 3.31 -2.53 -8.01
C TYR A 59 3.39 -3.94 -7.42
N LEU A 60 2.24 -4.56 -7.10
CA LEU A 60 2.21 -5.94 -6.65
C LEU A 60 2.64 -6.92 -7.75
N GLU A 61 2.29 -6.67 -9.01
CA GLU A 61 2.74 -7.46 -10.17
C GLU A 61 4.24 -7.32 -10.48
N VAL A 62 4.87 -6.21 -10.09
CA VAL A 62 6.32 -6.01 -10.28
C VAL A 62 7.13 -6.60 -9.11
N LEU A 63 6.53 -6.71 -7.92
CA LEU A 63 7.17 -7.21 -6.72
C LEU A 63 7.06 -8.73 -6.52
N LEU A 64 6.10 -9.37 -7.20
CA LEU A 64 5.82 -10.80 -7.13
C LEU A 64 6.25 -11.48 -8.43
#